data_AF-A0A8B8C6N6-F1
#
_entry.id   AF-A0A8B8C6N6-F1
#
_cell.length_a   1.000
_cell.length_b   1.000
_cell.length_c   1.000
_cell.angle_alpha   90.00
_cell.angle_beta   90.00
_cell.angle_gamma   90.00
#
_symmetry.space_group_name_H-M   'P 1'
#
loop_
_entity.id
_entity.type
_entity.pdbx_description
1 polymer ?
#
loop_
_entity_poly.entity_id
_entity_poly.type
_entity_poly.pdbx_seq_one_letter_code
_entity_poly.pdbx_strand_id
1 'polypeptide(L)'
;MDTSTSWAQDVITCDLCDKAAKQFCNSCQVNLCDSCIKKHRDELKSLVHEIVPERKIKLEFPEYREHSSQRREVSCKKCNIPVCVKCIVSGPHKGHDEELENETHENKIQKIKFDTEELKSKIIPKYQIEDHKIGNTISKTKSNIEDLGKESQQLRKLWHQEVDNIFDKIDSLGQSLGEDNLNALQRYHNKIRNLISEMNETVRLNEKLLNSKISSEINKYQSKLNKYQNFPENVNLKFPLLESNVDKGKELSLEIGGFRATLKQMSQPSLSTDVSRLRTGIGELMYKVRVIATIPTTYNPLLGVACVGEAEAWIYGENEAITRIDIHGAVKDTVTAKCQQWQGGISVTKGRELIYSDVNSRTVSIVRDGKSKTLITTPRGWRPGTLCCTRSGDILVQVYTESGLQIKHKIIRYQGKNIKQEISKEGQGNPIFKDGDYLLFMSENNNADVCVSDLNADTVVVVDKTGRVRFRYDGTPARREKSFGPRGIVTDALSQIIVTDVNNDCLHILDQNGQFLRCVDDCRLEKPYGLSVDSEGRLWVGSMGKIKIIG
;
A
#
# COMPACT_ATOMS: atom_id res chain seq x y z
N MET A 1 -69.17 -48.66 65.86
CA MET A 1 -68.01 -49.36 66.44
C MET A 1 -67.04 -48.29 66.86
N ASP A 2 -67.06 -47.95 68.14
CA ASP A 2 -66.07 -47.08 68.78
C ASP A 2 -64.73 -47.81 68.89
N THR A 3 -63.65 -47.17 68.45
CA THR A 3 -62.32 -47.40 69.04
C THR A 3 -61.51 -46.11 69.03
N SER A 4 -61.40 -45.55 70.23
CA SER A 4 -60.44 -44.54 70.68
C SER A 4 -59.02 -44.80 70.15
N THR A 5 -58.49 -43.90 69.32
CA THR A 5 -57.04 -43.79 69.06
C THR A 5 -56.42 -42.92 70.16
N SER A 6 -55.93 -43.58 71.22
CA SER A 6 -55.02 -42.95 72.17
C SER A 6 -53.75 -42.56 71.45
N TRP A 7 -53.35 -41.29 71.53
CA TRP A 7 -52.03 -40.83 71.13
C TRP A 7 -50.99 -41.44 72.07
N ALA A 8 -50.45 -42.62 71.72
CA ALA A 8 -49.22 -43.09 72.34
C ALA A 8 -48.09 -42.19 71.83
N GLN A 9 -47.56 -41.32 72.69
CA GLN A 9 -46.26 -40.70 72.44
C GLN A 9 -45.24 -41.83 72.34
N ASP A 10 -44.63 -42.01 71.17
CA ASP A 10 -43.50 -42.93 71.02
C ASP A 10 -42.46 -42.58 72.09
N VAL A 11 -42.18 -43.53 72.98
CA VAL A 11 -41.14 -43.39 73.98
C VAL A 11 -39.83 -43.24 73.23
N ILE A 12 -39.23 -42.05 73.28
CA ILE A 12 -37.91 -41.80 72.73
C ILE A 12 -36.96 -42.76 73.45
N THR A 13 -36.37 -43.70 72.72
CA THR A 13 -35.44 -44.69 73.28
C THR A 13 -34.01 -44.16 73.28
N CYS A 14 -33.21 -44.70 74.19
CA CYS A 14 -31.80 -44.42 74.33
C CYS A 14 -31.05 -45.10 73.19
N ASP A 15 -30.32 -44.30 72.41
CA ASP A 15 -29.60 -44.77 71.23
C ASP A 15 -28.49 -45.81 71.56
N LEU A 16 -28.16 -46.00 72.84
CA LEU A 16 -27.12 -46.91 73.32
C LEU A 16 -27.64 -48.21 73.95
N CYS A 17 -28.91 -48.27 74.39
CA CYS A 17 -29.42 -49.45 75.09
C CYS A 17 -30.93 -49.66 75.03
N ASP A 18 -31.63 -48.94 74.15
CA ASP A 18 -33.07 -49.03 73.88
C ASP A 18 -34.02 -48.77 75.07
N LYS A 19 -33.50 -48.39 76.25
CA LYS A 19 -34.29 -47.91 77.39
C LYS A 19 -34.87 -46.53 77.13
N ALA A 20 -35.94 -46.12 77.79
CA ALA A 20 -36.48 -44.75 77.68
C ALA A 20 -35.38 -43.70 77.91
N ALA A 21 -35.15 -42.84 76.92
CA ALA A 21 -34.25 -41.71 76.99
C ALA A 21 -34.91 -40.55 77.73
N LYS A 22 -34.09 -39.79 78.46
CA LYS A 22 -34.54 -38.60 79.22
C LYS A 22 -33.78 -37.34 78.86
N GLN A 23 -32.60 -37.48 78.26
CA GLN A 23 -31.75 -36.36 77.93
C GLN A 23 -31.17 -36.53 76.53
N PHE A 24 -30.80 -35.43 75.92
CA PHE A 24 -30.27 -35.35 74.58
C PHE A 24 -28.89 -34.70 74.61
N CYS A 25 -27.88 -35.34 74.03
CA CYS A 25 -26.58 -34.72 73.86
C CYS A 25 -26.60 -33.88 72.57
N ASN A 26 -26.55 -32.54 72.65
CA ASN A 26 -26.49 -31.67 71.47
C ASN A 26 -25.18 -31.86 70.69
N SER A 27 -24.07 -32.09 71.39
CA SER A 27 -22.76 -32.32 70.76
C SER A 27 -22.74 -33.57 69.89
N CYS A 28 -23.42 -34.64 70.32
CA CYS A 28 -23.46 -35.93 69.61
C CYS A 28 -24.80 -36.24 68.93
N GLN A 29 -25.79 -35.38 69.10
CA GLN A 29 -27.17 -35.52 68.64
C GLN A 29 -27.82 -36.89 69.00
N VAL A 30 -27.58 -37.41 70.21
CA VAL A 30 -28.09 -38.71 70.69
C VAL A 30 -29.04 -38.58 71.87
N ASN A 31 -30.04 -39.47 71.91
CA ASN A 31 -30.94 -39.65 73.04
C ASN A 31 -30.31 -40.61 74.07
N LEU A 32 -30.22 -40.20 75.32
CA LEU A 32 -29.54 -40.93 76.39
C LEU A 32 -30.48 -41.15 77.59
N CYS A 33 -30.41 -42.35 78.15
CA CYS A 33 -30.96 -42.63 79.48
C CYS A 33 -29.92 -42.33 80.58
N ASP A 34 -30.39 -42.13 81.81
CA ASP A 34 -29.55 -41.72 82.95
C ASP A 34 -28.31 -42.60 83.14
N SER A 35 -28.44 -43.92 82.96
CA SER A 35 -27.33 -44.87 83.12
C SER A 35 -26.29 -44.80 82.00
N CYS A 36 -26.67 -44.32 80.81
CA CYS A 36 -25.80 -44.26 79.64
C CYS A 36 -25.05 -42.94 79.51
N ILE A 37 -25.48 -41.87 80.19
CA ILE A 37 -24.80 -40.57 80.18
C ILE A 37 -23.35 -40.70 80.66
N LYS A 38 -23.12 -41.45 81.74
CA LYS A 38 -21.80 -41.60 82.33
C LYS A 38 -20.86 -42.38 81.40
N LYS A 39 -21.34 -43.49 80.83
CA LYS A 39 -20.58 -44.26 79.82
C LYS A 39 -20.28 -43.43 78.58
N HIS A 40 -21.26 -42.68 78.08
CA HIS A 40 -21.12 -41.81 76.92
C HIS A 40 -20.03 -40.75 77.14
N ARG A 41 -19.98 -40.10 78.31
CA ARG A 41 -18.90 -39.17 78.66
C ARG A 41 -17.56 -39.86 78.85
N ASP A 42 -17.55 -41.06 79.44
CA ASP A 42 -16.32 -41.79 79.76
C ASP A 42 -15.63 -42.40 78.53
N GLU A 43 -16.40 -42.80 77.50
CA GLU A 43 -15.87 -43.30 76.23
C GLU A 43 -15.33 -42.17 75.33
N LEU A 44 -15.85 -40.95 75.49
CA LEU A 44 -15.52 -39.79 74.66
C LEU A 44 -14.88 -38.65 75.48
N LYS A 45 -13.98 -38.99 76.41
CA LYS A 45 -13.36 -38.04 77.38
C LYS A 45 -12.66 -36.82 76.76
N SER A 46 -12.31 -36.86 75.48
CA SER A 46 -11.66 -35.76 74.76
C SER A 46 -12.61 -34.68 74.25
N LEU A 47 -13.93 -34.89 74.31
CA LEU A 47 -14.95 -33.98 73.75
C LEU A 47 -15.84 -33.36 74.83
N VAL A 48 -16.20 -32.09 74.66
CA VAL A 48 -17.16 -31.38 75.52
C VAL A 48 -18.58 -31.71 75.07
N HIS A 49 -19.34 -32.39 75.94
CA HIS A 49 -20.71 -32.82 75.67
C HIS A 49 -21.73 -31.89 76.35
N GLU A 50 -22.55 -31.18 75.56
CA GLU A 50 -23.70 -30.42 76.05
C GLU A 50 -24.92 -31.34 76.09
N ILE A 51 -25.36 -31.74 77.29
CA ILE A 51 -26.49 -32.65 77.49
C ILE A 51 -27.67 -31.84 78.04
N VAL A 52 -28.76 -31.80 77.28
CA VAL A 52 -29.94 -30.98 77.54
C VAL A 52 -31.22 -31.83 77.54
N PRO A 53 -32.29 -31.41 78.23
CA PRO A 53 -33.57 -32.13 78.22
C PRO A 53 -34.30 -32.08 76.87
N GLU A 54 -34.07 -31.04 76.06
CA GLU A 54 -34.79 -30.80 74.79
C GLU A 54 -33.84 -30.52 73.63
N ARG A 55 -34.16 -31.08 72.45
CA ARG A 55 -33.35 -31.03 71.23
C ARG A 55 -33.35 -29.64 70.58
N LYS A 56 -32.17 -29.09 70.27
CA LYS A 56 -32.02 -27.92 69.37
C LYS A 56 -31.52 -28.34 67.98
N ILE A 57 -32.41 -28.17 66.98
CA ILE A 57 -32.21 -28.13 65.50
C ILE A 57 -31.52 -29.35 64.84
N LYS A 58 -32.14 -29.89 63.78
CA LYS A 58 -31.62 -31.02 62.97
C LYS A 58 -31.02 -30.48 61.67
N LEU A 59 -29.70 -30.56 61.50
CA LEU A 59 -29.01 -30.31 60.22
C LEU A 59 -29.19 -31.52 59.30
N GLU A 60 -29.56 -31.30 58.05
CA GLU A 60 -29.66 -32.36 57.02
C GLU A 60 -28.33 -32.52 56.28
N PHE A 61 -27.79 -33.74 56.31
CA PHE A 61 -26.56 -34.10 55.59
C PHE A 61 -26.89 -34.95 54.36
N PRO A 62 -26.26 -34.72 53.20
CA PRO A 62 -26.44 -35.58 52.03
C PRO A 62 -25.87 -36.98 52.27
N GLU A 63 -26.63 -38.03 51.93
CA GLU A 63 -26.23 -39.43 52.08
C GLU A 63 -25.04 -39.77 51.17
N TYR A 64 -23.88 -40.06 51.76
CA TYR A 64 -22.76 -40.65 51.02
C TYR A 64 -22.68 -42.16 51.28
N ARG A 65 -22.58 -42.93 50.19
CA ARG A 65 -22.92 -44.37 50.10
C ARG A 65 -21.96 -45.37 50.74
N GLU A 66 -20.88 -44.98 51.41
CA GLU A 66 -19.89 -45.96 51.90
C GLU A 66 -20.08 -46.41 53.36
N HIS A 67 -20.81 -45.65 54.18
CA HIS A 67 -21.08 -46.02 55.57
C HIS A 67 -22.53 -45.65 55.96
N SER A 68 -23.48 -46.55 55.69
CA SER A 68 -24.92 -46.33 55.89
C SER A 68 -25.39 -46.36 57.35
N SER A 69 -24.50 -46.53 58.33
CA SER A 69 -24.89 -46.66 59.75
C SER A 69 -23.93 -46.01 60.77
N GLN A 70 -22.96 -45.19 60.33
CA GLN A 70 -22.07 -44.45 61.24
C GLN A 70 -22.21 -42.94 61.03
N ARG A 71 -22.60 -42.23 62.10
CA ARG A 71 -22.85 -40.79 62.08
C ARG A 71 -21.53 -40.03 61.89
N ARG A 72 -21.59 -39.00 61.03
CA ARG A 72 -20.47 -38.11 60.70
C ARG A 72 -20.56 -36.94 61.65
N GLU A 73 -19.52 -36.75 62.45
CA GLU A 73 -19.54 -35.85 63.62
C GLU A 73 -18.55 -34.69 63.46
N VAL A 74 -17.70 -34.71 62.41
CA VAL A 74 -16.60 -33.76 62.27
C VAL A 74 -16.35 -33.43 60.79
N SER A 75 -16.09 -32.16 60.47
CA SER A 75 -15.70 -31.74 59.12
C SER A 75 -14.18 -31.77 58.97
N CYS A 76 -13.68 -32.32 57.87
CA CYS A 76 -12.25 -32.26 57.55
C CYS A 76 -11.90 -30.90 56.93
N LYS A 77 -11.05 -30.08 57.57
CA LYS A 77 -10.70 -28.72 57.09
C LYS A 77 -10.09 -28.73 55.69
N LYS A 78 -9.24 -29.72 55.40
CA LYS A 78 -8.51 -29.82 54.13
C LYS A 78 -9.39 -30.27 52.97
N CYS A 79 -10.38 -31.13 53.24
CA CYS A 79 -11.26 -31.68 52.22
C CYS A 79 -12.62 -30.97 52.14
N ASN A 80 -12.94 -30.14 53.15
CA ASN A 80 -14.19 -29.38 53.28
C ASN A 80 -15.46 -30.24 53.13
N ILE A 81 -15.42 -31.46 53.71
CA ILE A 81 -16.53 -32.43 53.72
C ILE A 81 -16.77 -33.02 55.12
N PRO A 82 -18.03 -33.40 55.46
CA PRO A 82 -18.35 -34.17 56.66
C PRO A 82 -17.75 -35.57 56.61
N VAL A 83 -16.98 -35.94 57.64
CA VAL A 83 -16.34 -37.25 57.78
C VAL A 83 -16.71 -37.89 59.12
N CYS A 84 -16.64 -39.23 59.22
CA CYS A 84 -16.80 -39.91 60.49
C CYS A 84 -15.45 -40.08 61.21
N VAL A 85 -15.48 -40.27 62.53
CA VAL A 85 -14.27 -40.42 63.37
C VAL A 85 -13.36 -41.57 62.87
N LYS A 86 -13.93 -42.66 62.32
CA LYS A 86 -13.13 -43.75 61.72
C LYS A 86 -12.35 -43.31 60.48
N CYS A 87 -12.90 -42.41 59.67
CA CYS A 87 -12.23 -41.88 58.48
C CYS A 87 -11.03 -40.98 58.86
N ILE A 88 -11.09 -40.30 60.01
CA ILE A 88 -10.02 -39.46 60.57
C ILE A 88 -8.95 -40.30 61.28
N VAL A 89 -9.34 -41.33 62.03
CA VAL A 89 -8.37 -42.10 62.84
C VAL A 89 -7.64 -43.17 62.01
N SER A 90 -8.36 -43.81 61.08
CA SER A 90 -7.90 -45.03 60.40
C SER A 90 -8.19 -45.07 58.89
N GLY A 91 -8.85 -44.05 58.34
CA GLY A 91 -9.26 -44.01 56.95
C GLY A 91 -8.52 -42.98 56.11
N PRO A 92 -9.09 -42.59 54.95
CA PRO A 92 -8.41 -41.73 53.96
C PRO A 92 -8.19 -40.28 54.42
N HIS A 93 -8.75 -39.86 55.56
CA HIS A 93 -8.59 -38.52 56.13
C HIS A 93 -7.64 -38.50 57.34
N LYS A 94 -6.81 -39.55 57.50
CA LYS A 94 -5.85 -39.66 58.60
C LYS A 94 -4.80 -38.55 58.57
N GLY A 95 -4.77 -37.77 59.64
CA GLY A 95 -3.84 -36.63 59.81
C GLY A 95 -4.33 -35.31 59.22
N HIS A 96 -5.61 -35.19 58.85
CA HIS A 96 -6.21 -33.89 58.51
C HIS A 96 -6.85 -33.23 59.73
N ASP A 97 -6.71 -31.90 59.85
CA ASP A 97 -7.30 -31.13 60.96
C ASP A 97 -8.83 -31.15 60.95
N GLU A 98 -9.39 -31.20 62.16
CA GLU A 98 -10.80 -31.46 62.41
C GLU A 98 -11.48 -30.24 63.08
N GLU A 99 -12.76 -29.99 62.76
CA GLU A 99 -13.53 -28.89 63.34
C GLU A 99 -14.99 -29.29 63.55
N LEU A 100 -15.60 -28.77 64.63
CA LEU A 100 -17.01 -28.94 64.91
C LEU A 100 -17.86 -28.32 63.78
N GLU A 101 -18.67 -29.18 63.16
CA GLU A 101 -19.41 -28.85 61.93
C GLU A 101 -20.50 -27.79 62.15
N ASN A 102 -21.05 -27.70 63.37
CA ASN A 102 -22.12 -26.75 63.69
C ASN A 102 -21.61 -25.29 63.78
N GLU A 103 -20.49 -25.04 64.48
CA GLU A 103 -19.93 -23.68 64.60
C GLU A 103 -19.39 -23.17 63.25
N THR A 104 -18.82 -24.04 62.42
CA THR A 104 -18.33 -23.66 61.09
C THR A 104 -19.46 -23.39 60.10
N HIS A 105 -20.57 -24.13 60.20
CA HIS A 105 -21.75 -23.91 59.36
C HIS A 105 -22.43 -22.58 59.69
N GLU A 106 -22.66 -22.27 60.96
CA GLU A 106 -23.28 -21.01 61.37
C GLU A 106 -22.42 -19.79 60.99
N ASN A 107 -21.10 -19.86 61.20
CA ASN A 107 -20.17 -18.80 60.79
C ASN A 107 -20.15 -18.59 59.27
N LYS A 108 -20.18 -19.68 58.48
CA LYS A 108 -20.28 -19.59 57.01
C LYS A 108 -21.62 -19.00 56.57
N ILE A 109 -22.74 -19.36 57.21
CA ILE A 109 -24.05 -18.77 56.92
C ILE A 109 -24.06 -17.27 57.21
N GLN A 110 -23.50 -16.83 58.34
CA GLN A 110 -23.44 -15.41 58.69
C GLN A 110 -22.57 -14.63 57.68
N LYS A 111 -21.44 -15.21 57.27
CA LYS A 111 -20.60 -14.62 56.22
C LYS A 111 -21.32 -14.54 54.87
N ILE A 112 -22.02 -15.59 54.46
CA ILE A 112 -22.82 -15.59 53.21
C ILE A 112 -23.89 -14.50 53.27
N LYS A 113 -24.58 -14.34 54.41
CA LYS A 113 -25.58 -13.28 54.58
C LYS A 113 -24.96 -11.90 54.45
N PHE A 114 -23.83 -11.67 55.14
CA PHE A 114 -23.10 -10.40 55.05
C PHE A 114 -22.63 -10.10 53.62
N ASP A 115 -21.95 -11.05 52.98
CA ASP A 115 -21.44 -10.91 51.61
C ASP A 115 -22.60 -10.68 50.62
N THR A 116 -23.72 -11.39 50.80
CA THR A 116 -24.92 -11.21 49.96
C THR A 116 -25.50 -9.81 50.11
N GLU A 117 -25.60 -9.30 51.33
CA GLU A 117 -26.13 -7.96 51.57
C GLU A 117 -25.16 -6.86 51.10
N GLU A 118 -23.84 -7.01 51.29
CA GLU A 118 -22.84 -6.10 50.71
C GLU A 118 -22.92 -6.08 49.17
N LEU A 119 -23.02 -7.26 48.55
CA LEU A 119 -23.16 -7.37 47.10
C LEU A 119 -24.45 -6.70 46.59
N LYS A 120 -25.59 -6.99 47.23
CA LYS A 120 -26.90 -6.45 46.84
C LYS A 120 -27.03 -4.95 47.09
N SER A 121 -26.61 -4.47 48.25
CA SER A 121 -26.88 -3.10 48.68
C SER A 121 -25.81 -2.09 48.23
N LYS A 122 -24.56 -2.53 48.04
CA LYS A 122 -23.45 -1.62 47.73
C LYS A 122 -22.77 -1.89 46.41
N ILE A 123 -22.47 -3.14 46.07
CA ILE A 123 -21.64 -3.45 44.89
C ILE A 123 -22.48 -3.42 43.61
N ILE A 124 -23.58 -4.18 43.55
CA ILE A 124 -24.45 -4.26 42.36
C ILE A 124 -24.95 -2.87 41.93
N PRO A 125 -25.47 -2.01 42.82
CA PRO A 125 -25.93 -0.67 42.42
C PRO A 125 -24.82 0.21 41.81
N LYS A 126 -23.59 0.10 42.31
CA LYS A 126 -22.44 0.84 41.74
C LYS A 126 -22.15 0.41 40.30
N TYR A 127 -22.14 -0.91 40.04
CA TYR A 127 -21.90 -1.43 38.69
C TYR A 127 -23.07 -1.13 37.75
N GLN A 128 -24.31 -1.13 38.23
CA GLN A 128 -25.48 -0.73 37.43
C GLN A 128 -25.43 0.74 36.99
N ILE A 129 -24.95 1.63 37.85
CA ILE A 129 -24.76 3.05 37.49
C ILE A 129 -23.71 3.20 36.38
N GLU A 130 -22.57 2.50 36.51
CA GLU A 130 -21.53 2.53 35.48
C GLU A 130 -21.97 1.87 34.17
N ASP A 131 -22.74 0.77 34.23
CA ASP A 131 -23.36 0.13 33.07
C ASP A 131 -24.30 1.08 32.32
N HIS A 132 -25.12 1.84 33.05
CA HIS A 132 -26.00 2.84 32.44
C HIS A 132 -25.21 3.99 31.79
N LYS A 133 -24.13 4.45 32.44
CA LYS A 133 -23.25 5.50 31.88
C LYS A 133 -22.55 5.05 30.60
N ILE A 134 -22.00 3.83 30.60
CA ILE A 134 -21.32 3.29 29.41
C ILE A 134 -22.34 3.05 28.29
N GLY A 135 -23.54 2.53 28.60
CA GLY A 135 -24.63 2.36 27.64
C GLY A 135 -25.02 3.68 26.95
N ASN A 136 -25.18 4.76 27.72
CA ASN A 136 -25.46 6.09 27.16
C ASN A 136 -24.30 6.62 26.29
N THR A 137 -23.06 6.35 26.70
CA THR A 137 -21.86 6.75 25.93
C THR A 137 -21.77 5.99 24.61
N ILE A 138 -22.08 4.69 24.60
CA ILE A 138 -22.13 3.86 23.40
C ILE A 138 -23.20 4.39 22.44
N SER A 139 -24.41 4.65 22.95
CA SER A 139 -25.51 5.19 22.14
C SER A 139 -25.16 6.53 21.51
N LYS A 140 -24.57 7.45 22.29
CA LYS A 140 -24.14 8.77 21.80
C LYS A 140 -23.02 8.66 20.75
N THR A 141 -22.04 7.80 21.00
CA THR A 141 -20.92 7.57 20.07
C THR A 141 -21.42 6.96 18.76
N LYS A 142 -22.36 6.02 18.82
CA LYS A 142 -22.96 5.39 17.65
C LYS A 142 -23.71 6.41 16.79
N SER A 143 -24.53 7.28 17.40
CA SER A 143 -25.21 8.37 16.69
C SER A 143 -24.22 9.30 15.99
N ASN A 144 -23.16 9.71 16.68
CA ASN A 144 -22.13 10.60 16.10
C ASN A 144 -21.42 9.95 14.90
N ILE A 145 -21.14 8.64 14.94
CA ILE A 145 -20.53 7.92 13.82
C ILE A 145 -21.51 7.82 12.64
N GLU A 146 -22.79 7.56 12.91
CA GLU A 146 -23.82 7.53 11.87
C GLU A 146 -23.98 8.89 11.19
N ASP A 147 -23.97 9.97 11.95
CA ASP A 147 -24.08 11.34 11.43
C ASP A 147 -22.83 11.74 10.61
N LEU A 148 -21.62 11.41 11.09
CA LEU A 148 -20.38 11.56 10.32
C LEU A 148 -20.44 10.77 9.01
N GLY A 149 -21.02 9.56 9.03
CA GLY A 149 -21.24 8.76 7.84
C GLY A 149 -22.15 9.44 6.81
N LYS A 150 -23.25 10.07 7.27
CA LYS A 150 -24.17 10.82 6.40
C LYS A 150 -23.50 12.06 5.80
N GLU A 151 -22.76 12.83 6.60
CA GLU A 151 -22.01 14.00 6.13
C GLU A 151 -20.97 13.63 5.07
N SER A 152 -20.21 12.55 5.32
CA SER A 152 -19.23 12.02 4.36
C SER A 152 -19.87 11.62 3.03
N GLN A 153 -21.04 10.97 3.06
CA GLN A 153 -21.76 10.61 1.84
C GLN A 153 -22.31 11.82 1.07
N GLN A 154 -22.80 12.85 1.77
CA GLN A 154 -23.26 14.09 1.14
C GLN A 154 -22.10 14.82 0.46
N LEU A 155 -20.96 14.93 1.16
CA LEU A 155 -19.75 15.55 0.62
C LEU A 155 -19.26 14.78 -0.61
N ARG A 156 -19.22 13.45 -0.57
CA ARG A 156 -18.86 12.64 -1.73
C ARG A 156 -19.70 12.96 -2.96
N LYS A 157 -21.01 13.14 -2.80
CA LYS A 157 -21.91 13.49 -3.93
C LYS A 157 -21.59 14.86 -4.51
N LEU A 158 -21.39 15.87 -3.65
CA LEU A 158 -21.01 17.22 -4.08
C LEU A 158 -19.69 17.22 -4.86
N TRP A 159 -18.71 16.44 -4.39
CA TRP A 159 -17.42 16.33 -5.04
C TRP A 159 -17.48 15.67 -6.42
N HIS A 160 -18.21 14.58 -6.56
CA HIS A 160 -18.42 13.96 -7.87
C HIS A 160 -19.11 14.95 -8.82
N GLN A 161 -20.14 15.65 -8.36
CA GLN A 161 -20.85 16.64 -9.18
C GLN A 161 -19.96 17.79 -9.65
N GLU A 162 -19.09 18.33 -8.80
CA GLU A 162 -18.18 19.40 -9.20
C GLU A 162 -17.13 18.93 -10.21
N VAL A 163 -16.61 17.72 -10.06
CA VAL A 163 -15.67 17.13 -11.03
C VAL A 163 -16.36 16.92 -12.38
N ASP A 164 -17.55 16.33 -12.37
CA ASP A 164 -18.33 16.08 -13.60
C ASP A 164 -18.66 17.41 -14.32
N ASN A 165 -19.09 18.44 -13.56
CA ASN A 165 -19.37 19.77 -14.10
C ASN A 165 -18.15 20.43 -14.79
N ILE A 166 -16.93 20.14 -14.33
CA ILE A 166 -15.70 20.65 -14.97
C ILE A 166 -15.47 19.96 -16.31
N PHE A 167 -15.61 18.63 -16.35
CA PHE A 167 -15.42 17.87 -17.59
C PHE A 167 -16.51 18.20 -18.63
N ASP A 168 -17.76 18.33 -18.22
CA ASP A 168 -18.88 18.73 -19.11
C ASP A 168 -18.61 20.09 -19.78
N LYS A 169 -18.03 21.05 -19.04
CA LYS A 169 -17.65 22.36 -19.59
C LYS A 169 -16.51 22.24 -20.60
N ILE A 170 -15.50 21.43 -20.33
CA ILE A 170 -14.39 21.18 -21.25
C ILE A 170 -14.91 20.56 -22.55
N ASP A 171 -15.80 19.58 -22.45
CA ASP A 171 -16.38 18.90 -23.61
C ASP A 171 -17.23 19.86 -24.46
N SER A 172 -18.06 20.70 -23.82
CA SER A 172 -18.87 21.70 -24.54
C SER A 172 -18.01 22.72 -25.31
N LEU A 173 -16.87 23.12 -24.72
CA LEU A 173 -15.94 24.06 -25.33
C LEU A 173 -15.17 23.43 -26.49
N GLY A 174 -14.82 22.15 -26.36
CA GLY A 174 -14.23 21.35 -27.44
C GLY A 174 -15.16 21.20 -28.64
N GLN A 175 -16.45 20.95 -28.42
CA GLN A 175 -17.45 20.80 -29.47
C GLN A 175 -17.66 22.11 -30.26
N SER A 176 -17.90 23.22 -29.57
CA SER A 176 -18.12 24.52 -30.22
C SER A 176 -16.92 24.96 -31.06
N LEU A 177 -15.70 24.78 -30.55
CA LEU A 177 -14.49 25.21 -31.25
C LEU A 177 -14.10 24.27 -32.40
N GLY A 178 -14.40 22.97 -32.26
CA GLY A 178 -14.31 22.02 -33.36
C GLY A 178 -15.18 22.44 -34.53
N GLU A 179 -16.43 22.83 -34.27
CA GLU A 179 -17.37 23.28 -35.29
C GLU A 179 -16.92 24.59 -35.98
N ASP A 180 -16.44 25.57 -35.22
CA ASP A 180 -15.93 26.83 -35.77
C ASP A 180 -14.71 26.62 -36.69
N ASN A 181 -13.76 25.77 -36.29
CA ASN A 181 -12.59 25.45 -37.09
C ASN A 181 -12.95 24.69 -38.37
N LEU A 182 -13.85 23.70 -38.28
CA LEU A 182 -14.34 22.97 -39.44
C LEU A 182 -15.03 23.91 -40.44
N ASN A 183 -15.87 24.83 -39.95
CA ASN A 183 -16.52 25.85 -40.76
C ASN A 183 -15.50 26.79 -41.45
N ALA A 184 -14.44 27.19 -40.73
CA ALA A 184 -13.38 28.04 -41.29
C ALA A 184 -12.59 27.32 -42.40
N LEU A 185 -12.22 26.04 -42.17
CA LEU A 185 -11.56 25.20 -43.17
C LEU A 185 -12.44 25.02 -44.41
N GLN A 186 -13.73 24.76 -44.22
CA GLN A 186 -14.66 24.56 -45.32
C GLN A 186 -14.85 25.81 -46.17
N ARG A 187 -14.90 27.00 -45.55
CA ARG A 187 -14.91 28.28 -46.27
C ARG A 187 -13.66 28.50 -47.10
N TYR A 188 -12.48 28.17 -46.55
CA TYR A 188 -11.22 28.30 -47.28
C TYR A 188 -11.09 27.30 -48.43
N HIS A 189 -11.46 26.06 -48.20
CA HIS A 189 -11.56 25.03 -49.23
C HIS A 189 -12.46 25.50 -50.39
N ASN A 190 -13.62 26.10 -50.08
CA ASN A 190 -14.51 26.65 -51.10
C ASN A 190 -13.89 27.83 -51.87
N LYS A 191 -13.13 28.71 -51.21
CA LYS A 191 -12.39 29.80 -51.89
C LYS A 191 -11.35 29.26 -52.88
N ILE A 192 -10.56 28.26 -52.48
CA ILE A 192 -9.59 27.61 -53.36
C ILE A 192 -10.31 26.97 -54.55
N ARG A 193 -11.39 26.23 -54.29
CA ARG A 193 -12.16 25.55 -55.34
C ARG A 193 -12.71 26.53 -56.38
N ASN A 194 -13.20 27.69 -55.93
CA ASN A 194 -13.68 28.75 -56.83
C ASN A 194 -12.54 29.35 -57.66
N LEU A 195 -11.37 29.60 -57.06
CA LEU A 195 -10.20 30.08 -57.79
C LEU A 195 -9.72 29.09 -58.84
N ILE A 196 -9.68 27.79 -58.52
CA ILE A 196 -9.36 26.73 -59.49
C ILE A 196 -10.36 26.78 -60.66
N SER A 197 -11.65 26.96 -60.38
CA SER A 197 -12.66 27.09 -61.44
C SER A 197 -12.44 28.32 -62.34
N GLU A 198 -12.09 29.48 -61.76
CA GLU A 198 -11.75 30.68 -62.55
C GLU A 198 -10.49 30.48 -63.41
N MET A 199 -9.46 29.81 -62.86
CA MET A 199 -8.24 29.49 -63.58
C MET A 199 -8.52 28.57 -64.76
N ASN A 200 -9.31 27.51 -64.57
CA ASN A 200 -9.68 26.59 -65.63
C ASN A 200 -10.43 27.29 -66.78
N GLU A 201 -11.35 28.21 -66.47
CA GLU A 201 -12.05 28.97 -67.52
C GLU A 201 -11.10 29.93 -68.25
N THR A 202 -10.15 30.54 -67.54
CA THR A 202 -9.11 31.39 -68.14
C THR A 202 -8.19 30.60 -69.07
N VAL A 203 -7.77 29.40 -68.67
CA VAL A 203 -6.99 28.49 -69.52
C VAL A 203 -7.78 28.16 -70.79
N ARG A 204 -9.05 27.78 -70.66
CA ARG A 204 -9.92 27.46 -71.80
C ARG A 204 -10.06 28.63 -72.79
N LEU A 205 -10.20 29.86 -72.29
CA LEU A 205 -10.25 31.05 -73.14
C LEU A 205 -8.91 31.32 -73.84
N ASN A 206 -7.79 31.14 -73.12
CA ASN A 206 -6.46 31.31 -73.69
C ASN A 206 -6.18 30.26 -74.78
N GLU A 207 -6.55 29.00 -74.57
CA GLU A 207 -6.43 27.94 -75.59
C GLU A 207 -7.23 28.25 -76.86
N LYS A 208 -8.44 28.83 -76.73
CA LYS A 208 -9.21 29.30 -77.89
C LYS A 208 -8.53 30.44 -78.62
N LEU A 209 -7.98 31.41 -77.88
CA LEU A 209 -7.25 32.54 -78.46
C LEU A 209 -5.97 32.10 -79.17
N LEU A 210 -5.22 31.14 -78.61
CA LEU A 210 -4.03 30.56 -79.24
C LEU A 210 -4.33 29.91 -80.60
N ASN A 211 -5.54 29.39 -80.77
CA ASN A 211 -6.02 28.79 -82.02
C ASN A 211 -6.66 29.82 -82.98
N SER A 212 -6.86 31.07 -82.56
CA SER A 212 -7.41 32.12 -83.43
C SER A 212 -6.35 32.65 -84.39
N LYS A 213 -6.75 32.85 -85.65
CA LYS A 213 -5.91 33.46 -86.70
C LYS A 213 -6.12 34.97 -86.83
N ILE A 214 -6.95 35.56 -85.96
CA ILE A 214 -7.36 36.97 -86.03
C ILE A 214 -6.47 37.80 -85.09
N SER A 215 -5.56 38.58 -85.67
CA SER A 215 -4.58 39.39 -84.92
C SER A 215 -5.22 40.39 -83.95
N SER A 216 -6.39 40.95 -84.27
CA SER A 216 -7.10 41.90 -83.41
C SER A 216 -7.67 41.27 -82.12
N GLU A 217 -7.87 39.95 -82.08
CA GLU A 217 -8.28 39.22 -80.87
C GLU A 217 -7.10 38.93 -79.96
N ILE A 218 -5.95 38.55 -80.53
CA ILE A 218 -4.71 38.29 -79.80
C ILE A 218 -4.17 39.58 -79.16
N ASN A 219 -4.26 40.71 -79.86
CA ASN A 219 -3.81 42.01 -79.32
C ASN A 219 -4.63 42.49 -78.11
N LYS A 220 -5.82 41.92 -77.86
CA LYS A 220 -6.62 42.19 -76.65
C LYS A 220 -6.23 41.30 -75.47
N TYR A 221 -5.35 40.32 -75.66
CA TYR A 221 -4.90 39.43 -74.60
C TYR A 221 -4.16 40.22 -73.51
N GLN A 222 -4.56 39.97 -72.27
CA GLN A 222 -3.88 40.50 -71.09
C GLN A 222 -3.61 39.34 -70.13
N SER A 223 -2.36 39.21 -69.71
CA SER A 223 -1.94 38.13 -68.81
C SER A 223 -2.60 38.28 -67.43
N LYS A 224 -3.29 37.24 -67.00
CA LYS A 224 -3.83 37.12 -65.64
C LYS A 224 -2.95 36.24 -64.74
N LEU A 225 -1.78 35.80 -65.21
CA LEU A 225 -0.92 34.85 -64.47
C LEU A 225 -0.55 35.37 -63.08
N ASN A 226 -0.19 36.65 -62.97
CA ASN A 226 0.18 37.27 -61.71
C ASN A 226 -0.98 37.34 -60.69
N LYS A 227 -2.25 37.26 -61.13
CA LYS A 227 -3.43 37.18 -60.24
C LYS A 227 -3.44 35.86 -59.45
N TYR A 228 -2.86 34.80 -60.00
CA TYR A 228 -2.95 33.43 -59.49
C TYR A 228 -1.65 32.93 -58.83
N GLN A 229 -0.57 33.72 -58.86
CA GLN A 229 0.73 33.34 -58.30
C GLN A 229 0.74 33.30 -56.77
N ASN A 230 -0.15 34.06 -56.12
CA ASN A 230 -0.24 34.11 -54.66
C ASN A 230 -1.42 33.28 -54.17
N PHE A 231 -1.16 32.30 -53.32
CA PHE A 231 -2.22 31.57 -52.63
C PHE A 231 -2.96 32.48 -51.66
N PRO A 232 -4.28 32.29 -51.47
CA PRO A 232 -5.00 32.94 -50.38
C PRO A 232 -4.32 32.64 -49.03
N GLU A 233 -4.37 33.59 -48.09
CA GLU A 233 -3.76 33.40 -46.77
C GLU A 233 -4.34 32.18 -46.06
N ASN A 234 -3.47 31.35 -45.48
CA ASN A 234 -3.85 30.12 -44.77
C ASN A 234 -4.81 30.41 -43.60
N VAL A 235 -5.74 29.48 -43.37
CA VAL A 235 -6.64 29.55 -42.21
C VAL A 235 -5.85 29.30 -40.93
N ASN A 236 -5.82 30.30 -40.05
CA ASN A 236 -5.30 30.13 -38.72
C ASN A 236 -6.35 29.43 -37.84
N LEU A 237 -6.18 28.13 -37.64
CA LEU A 237 -7.08 27.34 -36.81
C LEU A 237 -6.91 27.73 -35.35
N LYS A 238 -8.02 27.99 -34.68
CA LYS A 238 -8.03 28.33 -33.26
C LYS A 238 -8.23 27.05 -32.49
N PHE A 239 -7.16 26.46 -31.99
CA PHE A 239 -7.28 25.43 -30.96
C PHE A 239 -7.31 26.13 -29.61
N PRO A 240 -8.19 25.72 -28.69
CA PRO A 240 -8.04 26.17 -27.32
C PRO A 240 -6.75 25.50 -26.84
N LEU A 241 -5.79 26.29 -26.38
CA LEU A 241 -5.02 25.80 -25.26
C LEU A 241 -6.03 25.72 -24.10
N LEU A 242 -6.04 24.63 -23.34
CA LEU A 242 -6.78 24.57 -22.09
C LEU A 242 -6.13 25.54 -21.10
N GLU A 243 -6.42 26.83 -21.28
CA GLU A 243 -6.10 27.93 -20.38
C GLU A 243 -7.33 28.16 -19.52
N SER A 244 -7.27 27.73 -18.27
CA SER A 244 -8.30 28.04 -17.29
C SER A 244 -8.14 29.49 -16.83
N ASN A 245 -9.01 30.39 -17.30
CA ASN A 245 -9.12 31.72 -16.74
C ASN A 245 -9.83 31.63 -15.38
N VAL A 246 -9.03 31.85 -14.33
CA VAL A 246 -9.44 31.81 -12.93
C VAL A 246 -10.14 33.11 -12.58
N ASP A 247 -11.45 33.07 -12.40
CA ASP A 247 -12.11 34.00 -11.47
C ASP A 247 -12.29 33.32 -10.12
N LYS A 248 -11.93 34.07 -9.09
CA LYS A 248 -11.52 33.62 -7.76
C LYS A 248 -12.59 32.81 -7.00
N GLY A 249 -12.12 31.71 -6.42
CA GLY A 249 -12.43 31.36 -5.03
C GLY A 249 -13.39 30.21 -4.82
N LYS A 250 -12.82 29.04 -4.50
CA LYS A 250 -13.19 28.19 -3.35
C LYS A 250 -12.21 27.01 -3.27
N GLU A 251 -11.24 27.11 -2.36
CA GLU A 251 -10.47 25.95 -1.93
C GLU A 251 -11.41 25.07 -1.09
N LEU A 252 -11.71 23.87 -1.58
CA LEU A 252 -12.50 22.89 -0.82
C LEU A 252 -11.53 21.97 -0.10
N SER A 253 -11.55 22.02 1.23
CA SER A 253 -10.75 21.15 2.09
C SER A 253 -11.66 20.33 2.99
N LEU A 254 -11.37 19.04 3.08
CA LEU A 254 -12.04 18.07 3.93
C LEU A 254 -11.01 17.51 4.92
N GLU A 255 -11.34 17.48 6.20
CA GLU A 255 -10.49 16.90 7.24
C GLU A 255 -11.30 15.96 8.12
N ILE A 256 -10.92 14.68 8.16
CA ILE A 256 -11.58 13.65 8.97
C ILE A 256 -10.51 12.80 9.66
N GLY A 257 -10.49 12.78 10.99
CA GLY A 257 -9.71 11.82 11.78
C GLY A 257 -8.20 11.82 11.50
N GLY A 258 -7.62 12.97 11.13
CA GLY A 258 -6.20 13.10 10.78
C GLY A 258 -5.88 12.95 9.29
N PHE A 259 -6.87 12.67 8.45
CA PHE A 259 -6.75 12.68 6.99
C PHE A 259 -7.27 14.01 6.43
N ARG A 260 -6.43 14.72 5.68
CA ARG A 260 -6.78 15.96 4.98
C ARG A 260 -6.81 15.71 3.48
N ALA A 261 -7.97 15.88 2.86
CA ALA A 261 -8.13 15.91 1.42
C ALA A 261 -8.42 17.34 1.00
N THR A 262 -7.49 17.95 0.27
CA THR A 262 -7.64 19.31 -0.24
C THR A 262 -7.74 19.25 -1.75
N LEU A 263 -8.86 19.70 -2.32
CA LEU A 263 -8.95 20.01 -3.74
C LEU A 263 -8.69 21.49 -3.88
N LYS A 264 -7.40 21.75 -3.97
CA LYS A 264 -6.90 23.03 -4.40
C LYS A 264 -6.81 22.93 -5.92
N GLN A 265 -7.55 23.77 -6.63
CA GLN A 265 -7.20 24.02 -8.01
C GLN A 265 -5.83 24.70 -7.99
N MET A 266 -4.78 23.92 -8.27
CA MET A 266 -3.41 24.39 -8.14
C MET A 266 -3.06 25.35 -9.27
N SER A 267 -2.67 26.57 -8.91
CA SER A 267 -1.85 27.43 -9.75
C SER A 267 -0.40 26.94 -9.72
N GLN A 268 0.26 26.94 -10.88
CA GLN A 268 1.72 26.81 -10.95
C GLN A 268 2.44 28.00 -10.28
N PRO A 269 3.69 27.82 -9.81
CA PRO A 269 4.58 28.91 -9.48
C PRO A 269 4.97 29.68 -10.75
N SER A 270 4.79 31.00 -10.70
CA SER A 270 5.12 32.03 -11.69
C SER A 270 6.08 31.66 -12.84
N LEU A 271 5.57 31.65 -14.07
CA LEU A 271 6.33 31.91 -15.30
C LEU A 271 5.62 33.01 -16.08
N SER A 272 5.85 34.25 -15.66
CA SER A 272 5.41 35.45 -16.35
C SER A 272 6.42 35.81 -17.45
N THR A 273 5.91 36.17 -18.64
CA THR A 273 6.49 36.95 -19.76
C THR A 273 7.07 36.31 -21.04
N ASP A 274 7.22 35.00 -21.23
CA ASP A 274 7.84 34.50 -22.51
C ASP A 274 6.90 33.81 -23.53
N VAL A 275 5.59 33.70 -23.27
CA VAL A 275 4.68 32.93 -24.15
C VAL A 275 4.13 33.74 -25.34
N SER A 276 4.27 35.08 -25.36
CA SER A 276 3.79 35.90 -26.48
C SER A 276 4.60 35.78 -27.77
N ARG A 277 5.74 35.07 -27.76
CA ARG A 277 6.62 34.89 -28.94
C ARG A 277 6.41 33.58 -29.71
N LEU A 278 5.55 32.68 -29.24
CA LEU A 278 5.39 31.36 -29.85
C LEU A 278 4.43 31.28 -31.04
N ARG A 279 3.83 32.39 -31.48
CA ARG A 279 2.79 32.37 -32.52
C ARG A 279 3.28 32.70 -33.94
N THR A 280 4.58 32.86 -34.16
CA THR A 280 5.15 33.20 -35.48
C THR A 280 6.26 32.25 -35.93
N GLY A 281 6.12 30.94 -35.71
CA GLY A 281 7.19 30.00 -36.08
C GLY A 281 6.86 28.51 -35.97
N ILE A 282 5.74 28.05 -36.53
CA ILE A 282 5.42 26.61 -36.61
C ILE A 282 6.30 25.88 -37.67
N GLY A 283 7.23 26.58 -38.32
CA GLY A 283 8.32 25.99 -39.10
C GLY A 283 9.66 25.83 -38.36
N GLU A 284 9.82 26.36 -37.13
CA GLU A 284 11.14 26.44 -36.48
C GLU A 284 11.20 26.00 -35.00
N LEU A 285 10.07 25.72 -34.33
CA LEU A 285 10.08 25.28 -32.93
C LEU A 285 9.86 23.77 -32.77
N MET A 286 10.88 23.00 -33.15
CA MET A 286 11.05 21.66 -32.58
C MET A 286 11.35 21.77 -31.09
N TYR A 287 10.76 20.90 -30.27
CA TYR A 287 11.06 20.64 -28.86
C TYR A 287 12.50 20.99 -28.48
N LYS A 288 12.70 22.23 -28.03
CA LYS A 288 14.03 22.76 -27.74
C LYS A 288 14.43 22.17 -26.39
N VAL A 289 15.24 21.11 -26.45
CA VAL A 289 15.78 20.51 -25.23
C VAL A 289 16.59 21.58 -24.53
N ARG A 290 16.32 21.81 -23.25
CA ARG A 290 17.12 22.75 -22.48
C ARG A 290 17.72 22.05 -21.28
N VAL A 291 19.03 22.20 -21.12
CA VAL A 291 19.70 21.90 -19.85
C VAL A 291 19.26 22.95 -18.83
N ILE A 292 18.47 22.50 -17.85
CA ILE A 292 17.96 23.31 -16.75
C ILE A 292 19.06 23.55 -15.72
N ALA A 293 19.79 22.50 -15.37
CA ALA A 293 20.88 22.55 -14.40
C ALA A 293 21.98 21.55 -14.75
N THR A 294 23.20 21.86 -14.34
CA THR A 294 24.33 20.92 -14.35
C THR A 294 24.91 20.88 -12.94
N ILE A 295 24.87 19.70 -12.33
CA ILE A 295 25.33 19.46 -10.97
C ILE A 295 26.66 18.73 -11.05
N PRO A 296 27.77 19.31 -10.57
CA PRO A 296 29.04 18.59 -10.46
C PRO A 296 28.94 17.53 -9.36
N THR A 297 29.57 16.38 -9.58
CA THR A 297 29.63 15.28 -8.61
C THR A 297 31.03 14.74 -8.51
N THR A 298 31.38 14.14 -7.37
CA THR A 298 32.67 13.47 -7.18
C THR A 298 32.71 12.07 -7.81
N TYR A 299 31.60 11.58 -8.37
CA TYR A 299 31.51 10.26 -9.00
C TYR A 299 31.91 10.36 -10.47
N ASN A 300 32.98 9.67 -10.85
CA ASN A 300 33.48 9.67 -12.22
C ASN A 300 33.98 8.26 -12.59
N PRO A 301 33.15 7.39 -13.17
CA PRO A 301 31.81 7.65 -13.70
C PRO A 301 30.69 7.69 -12.64
N LEU A 302 29.62 8.43 -12.94
CA LEU A 302 28.35 8.33 -12.22
C LEU A 302 27.50 7.24 -12.89
N LEU A 303 27.29 6.13 -12.19
CA LEU A 303 26.73 4.89 -12.76
C LEU A 303 25.21 4.87 -12.77
N GLY A 304 24.55 5.56 -11.83
CA GLY A 304 23.10 5.64 -11.84
C GLY A 304 22.53 6.76 -10.97
N VAL A 305 21.30 7.12 -11.32
CA VAL A 305 20.50 8.19 -10.69
C VAL A 305 19.11 7.62 -10.43
N ALA A 306 18.52 7.92 -9.27
CA ALA A 306 17.13 7.60 -8.98
C ALA A 306 16.46 8.80 -8.29
N CYS A 307 15.57 9.48 -9.01
CA CYS A 307 14.85 10.65 -8.52
C CYS A 307 13.93 10.31 -7.33
N VAL A 308 13.85 11.24 -6.39
CA VAL A 308 13.00 11.22 -5.20
C VAL A 308 12.10 12.45 -5.23
N GLY A 309 10.90 12.31 -5.79
CA GLY A 309 9.98 13.44 -5.97
C GLY A 309 10.52 14.46 -6.96
N GLU A 310 10.43 15.76 -6.62
CA GLU A 310 10.62 16.88 -7.56
C GLU A 310 12.03 17.46 -7.55
N ALA A 311 12.81 17.32 -6.47
CA ALA A 311 14.03 18.12 -6.30
C ALA A 311 15.22 17.35 -5.72
N GLU A 312 15.10 16.04 -5.53
CA GLU A 312 16.15 15.21 -4.96
C GLU A 312 16.38 13.97 -5.81
N ALA A 313 17.59 13.43 -5.76
CA ALA A 313 17.90 12.14 -6.36
C ALA A 313 18.96 11.40 -5.55
N TRP A 314 18.83 10.07 -5.48
CA TRP A 314 19.93 9.20 -5.07
C TRP A 314 20.86 8.97 -6.25
N ILE A 315 22.16 9.02 -5.98
CA ILE A 315 23.20 8.86 -6.99
C ILE A 315 24.28 7.91 -6.47
N TYR A 316 24.89 7.16 -7.40
CA TYR A 316 26.04 6.32 -7.09
C TYR A 316 26.99 6.24 -8.27
N GLY A 317 28.23 5.88 -7.98
CA GLY A 317 29.29 5.61 -8.95
C GLY A 317 30.17 4.49 -8.45
N GLU A 318 31.46 4.55 -8.71
CA GLU A 318 32.41 3.49 -8.30
C GLU A 318 32.76 3.50 -6.81
N ASN A 319 32.42 4.55 -6.08
CA ASN A 319 32.65 4.63 -4.62
C ASN A 319 31.59 3.83 -3.84
N GLU A 320 31.91 3.42 -2.63
CA GLU A 320 31.04 2.58 -1.76
C GLU A 320 29.78 3.30 -1.21
N ALA A 321 29.65 4.61 -1.46
CA ALA A 321 28.59 5.45 -0.95
C ALA A 321 27.50 5.71 -2.00
N ILE A 322 26.24 5.53 -1.64
CA ILE A 322 25.08 6.08 -2.33
C ILE A 322 24.71 7.39 -1.64
N THR A 323 24.63 8.47 -2.41
CA THR A 323 24.40 9.81 -1.85
C THR A 323 23.06 10.36 -2.34
N ARG A 324 22.25 10.94 -1.45
CA ARG A 324 21.06 11.72 -1.84
C ARG A 324 21.46 13.17 -1.97
N ILE A 325 21.18 13.75 -3.12
CA ILE A 325 21.49 15.16 -3.43
C ILE A 325 20.21 15.90 -3.82
N ASP A 326 20.19 17.22 -3.65
CA ASP A 326 19.17 18.09 -4.25
C ASP A 326 19.58 18.61 -5.64
N ILE A 327 18.68 19.37 -6.29
CA ILE A 327 18.90 20.02 -7.60
C ILE A 327 20.08 21.01 -7.63
N HIS A 328 20.59 21.43 -6.46
CA HIS A 328 21.74 22.31 -6.34
C HIS A 328 23.03 21.53 -6.04
N GLY A 329 22.95 20.20 -5.91
CA GLY A 329 24.07 19.32 -5.59
C GLY A 329 24.39 19.22 -4.10
N ALA A 330 23.55 19.78 -3.22
CA ALA A 330 23.78 19.67 -1.79
C ALA A 330 23.41 18.26 -1.31
N VAL A 331 24.35 17.62 -0.61
CA VAL A 331 24.16 16.28 -0.03
C VAL A 331 23.18 16.36 1.14
N LYS A 332 22.11 15.55 1.08
CA LYS A 332 21.09 15.42 2.11
C LYS A 332 21.25 14.18 2.97
N ASP A 333 21.74 13.09 2.38
CA ASP A 333 21.89 11.81 3.07
C ASP A 333 22.96 10.95 2.36
N THR A 334 23.55 10.01 3.07
CA THR A 334 24.56 9.10 2.53
C THR A 334 24.43 7.72 3.16
N VAL A 335 24.33 6.71 2.30
CA VAL A 335 24.27 5.31 2.69
C VAL A 335 25.52 4.61 2.18
N THR A 336 26.36 4.12 3.08
CA THR A 336 27.47 3.23 2.74
C THR A 336 26.92 1.82 2.60
N ALA A 337 27.10 1.18 1.44
CA ALA A 337 26.85 -0.24 1.37
C ALA A 337 28.13 -1.06 1.31
N LYS A 338 27.99 -2.33 1.69
CA LYS A 338 29.09 -3.24 1.99
C LYS A 338 29.80 -3.77 0.73
N CYS A 339 29.54 -3.20 -0.44
CA CYS A 339 30.03 -3.70 -1.71
C CYS A 339 31.21 -2.84 -2.19
N GLN A 340 32.41 -3.42 -2.16
CA GLN A 340 33.68 -2.76 -2.53
C GLN A 340 33.83 -2.52 -4.04
N GLN A 341 32.98 -3.15 -4.87
CA GLN A 341 32.91 -2.94 -6.33
C GLN A 341 31.45 -2.93 -6.75
N TRP A 342 30.87 -1.74 -6.86
CA TRP A 342 29.43 -1.59 -7.05
C TRP A 342 29.00 -1.94 -8.48
N GLN A 343 28.60 -3.19 -8.69
CA GLN A 343 27.93 -3.66 -9.92
C GLN A 343 26.39 -3.64 -9.79
N GLY A 344 25.84 -3.14 -8.68
CA GLY A 344 24.40 -3.07 -8.44
C GLY A 344 23.72 -1.85 -9.05
N GLY A 345 22.39 -1.85 -9.09
CA GLY A 345 21.54 -0.70 -9.41
C GLY A 345 20.83 -0.14 -8.19
N ILE A 346 20.28 1.07 -8.35
CA ILE A 346 19.42 1.73 -7.34
C ILE A 346 18.06 2.06 -7.94
N SER A 347 17.04 2.14 -7.10
CA SER A 347 15.73 2.67 -7.45
C SER A 347 15.04 3.19 -6.19
N VAL A 348 13.85 3.78 -6.35
CA VAL A 348 13.10 4.40 -5.25
C VAL A 348 11.72 3.77 -5.19
N THR A 349 11.28 3.36 -4.00
CA THR A 349 9.95 2.78 -3.80
C THR A 349 8.86 3.85 -3.92
N LYS A 350 7.59 3.42 -4.04
CA LYS A 350 6.44 4.33 -3.92
C LYS A 350 6.42 5.14 -2.62
N GLY A 351 7.01 4.59 -1.55
CA GLY A 351 7.20 5.27 -0.27
C GLY A 351 8.38 6.24 -0.22
N ARG A 352 9.04 6.51 -1.35
CA ARG A 352 10.26 7.33 -1.47
C ARG A 352 11.48 6.76 -0.73
N GLU A 353 11.49 5.45 -0.51
CA GLU A 353 12.60 4.75 0.16
C GLU A 353 13.62 4.28 -0.90
N LEU A 354 14.91 4.41 -0.60
CA LEU A 354 15.97 3.88 -1.46
C LEU A 354 15.97 2.34 -1.40
N ILE A 355 15.96 1.71 -2.57
CA ILE A 355 16.30 0.30 -2.74
C ILE A 355 17.53 0.16 -3.63
N TYR A 356 18.39 -0.80 -3.27
CA TYR A 356 19.62 -1.06 -4.02
C TYR A 356 19.97 -2.54 -3.98
N SER A 357 20.67 -3.02 -5.01
CA SER A 357 21.17 -4.39 -5.04
C SER A 357 22.54 -4.51 -4.38
N ASP A 358 22.67 -5.52 -3.54
CA ASP A 358 23.92 -5.96 -2.94
C ASP A 358 24.31 -7.29 -3.58
N VAL A 359 25.32 -7.21 -4.45
CA VAL A 359 25.83 -8.34 -5.25
C VAL A 359 26.46 -9.40 -4.34
N ASN A 360 27.17 -8.97 -3.29
CA ASN A 360 27.94 -9.86 -2.41
C ASN A 360 27.01 -10.68 -1.53
N SER A 361 25.97 -10.06 -0.97
CA SER A 361 24.98 -10.76 -0.15
C SER A 361 23.87 -11.44 -0.97
N ARG A 362 23.83 -11.23 -2.29
CA ARG A 362 22.77 -11.71 -3.20
C ARG A 362 21.37 -11.25 -2.77
N THR A 363 21.27 -9.97 -2.42
CA THR A 363 20.02 -9.38 -1.91
C THR A 363 19.72 -8.04 -2.53
N VAL A 364 18.45 -7.67 -2.58
CA VAL A 364 18.03 -6.27 -2.68
C VAL A 364 17.75 -5.76 -1.28
N SER A 365 18.38 -4.64 -0.93
CA SER A 365 18.23 -3.97 0.36
C SER A 365 17.34 -2.74 0.22
N ILE A 366 16.61 -2.41 1.28
CA ILE A 366 15.84 -1.18 1.42
C ILE A 366 16.39 -0.35 2.58
N VAL A 367 16.51 0.96 2.39
CA VAL A 367 16.97 1.89 3.42
C VAL A 367 15.78 2.50 4.13
N ARG A 368 15.71 2.30 5.45
CA ARG A 368 14.69 2.88 6.35
C ARG A 368 15.39 3.45 7.57
N ASP A 369 15.07 4.69 7.93
CA ASP A 369 15.62 5.36 9.11
C ASP A 369 17.17 5.31 9.15
N GLY A 370 17.81 5.53 7.99
CA GLY A 370 19.27 5.47 7.82
C GLY A 370 19.89 4.06 7.93
N LYS A 371 19.09 2.99 8.03
CA LYS A 371 19.56 1.61 8.12
C LYS A 371 19.09 0.76 6.94
N SER A 372 20.02 -0.01 6.37
CA SER A 372 19.73 -0.99 5.33
C SER A 372 19.15 -2.27 5.92
N LYS A 373 18.02 -2.74 5.37
CA LYS A 373 17.39 -4.03 5.67
C LYS A 373 17.24 -4.84 4.40
N THR A 374 17.44 -6.16 4.48
CA THR A 374 17.20 -7.06 3.33
C THR A 374 15.71 -7.09 2.98
N LEU A 375 15.39 -6.76 1.73
CA LEU A 375 14.03 -6.81 1.20
C LEU A 375 13.78 -8.11 0.42
N ILE A 376 14.65 -8.44 -0.52
CA ILE A 376 14.57 -9.62 -1.40
C ILE A 376 15.91 -10.36 -1.35
N THR A 377 15.87 -11.70 -1.40
CA THR A 377 17.04 -12.55 -1.64
C THR A 377 16.87 -13.22 -3.00
N THR A 378 17.88 -13.11 -3.87
CA THR A 378 17.81 -13.72 -5.20
C THR A 378 17.94 -15.25 -5.14
N PRO A 379 17.43 -15.98 -6.15
CA PRO A 379 17.57 -17.44 -6.20
C PRO A 379 19.05 -17.87 -6.15
N ARG A 380 19.31 -19.08 -5.65
CA ARG A 380 20.67 -19.64 -5.62
C ARG A 380 21.28 -19.69 -7.04
N GLY A 381 22.55 -19.32 -7.15
CA GLY A 381 23.27 -19.23 -8.42
C GLY A 381 23.03 -17.94 -9.23
N TRP A 382 22.15 -17.05 -8.74
CA TRP A 382 21.84 -15.78 -9.40
C TRP A 382 22.22 -14.59 -8.50
N ARG A 383 22.99 -13.66 -9.04
CA ARG A 383 23.36 -12.39 -8.39
C ARG A 383 22.45 -11.26 -8.89
N PRO A 384 22.00 -10.34 -8.02
CA PRO A 384 21.24 -9.17 -8.46
C PRO A 384 22.17 -8.16 -9.13
N GLY A 385 21.77 -7.64 -10.29
CA GLY A 385 22.40 -6.50 -10.96
C GLY A 385 21.51 -5.27 -10.85
N THR A 386 21.05 -4.71 -11.95
CA THR A 386 20.19 -3.51 -11.93
C THR A 386 18.77 -3.84 -11.45
N LEU A 387 18.02 -2.82 -11.02
CA LEU A 387 16.65 -2.97 -10.53
C LEU A 387 15.81 -1.72 -10.78
N CYS A 388 14.50 -1.89 -10.83
CA CYS A 388 13.52 -0.83 -11.03
C CYS A 388 12.28 -1.09 -10.16
N CYS A 389 11.84 -0.10 -9.38
CA CYS A 389 10.52 -0.15 -8.75
C CYS A 389 9.46 0.28 -9.77
N THR A 390 8.44 -0.56 -9.94
CA THR A 390 7.32 -0.26 -10.84
C THR A 390 6.33 0.68 -10.19
N ARG A 391 5.40 1.23 -10.99
CA ARG A 391 4.30 2.07 -10.47
C ARG A 391 3.34 1.29 -9.56
N SER A 392 3.17 -0.01 -9.80
CA SER A 392 2.37 -0.90 -8.95
C SER A 392 3.05 -1.19 -7.60
N GLY A 393 4.34 -0.86 -7.43
CA GLY A 393 5.15 -1.22 -6.27
C GLY A 393 5.77 -2.61 -6.36
N ASP A 394 5.68 -3.28 -7.52
CA ASP A 394 6.48 -4.47 -7.81
C ASP A 394 7.95 -4.04 -8.00
N ILE A 395 8.89 -4.95 -7.79
CA ILE A 395 10.33 -4.69 -8.00
C ILE A 395 10.82 -5.60 -9.12
N LEU A 396 11.26 -5.01 -10.23
CA LEU A 396 11.96 -5.70 -11.29
C LEU A 396 13.44 -5.75 -10.92
N VAL A 397 14.00 -6.96 -10.92
CA VAL A 397 15.43 -7.19 -10.62
C VAL A 397 16.02 -7.96 -11.77
N GLN A 398 17.02 -7.39 -12.42
CA GLN A 398 17.86 -8.14 -13.34
C GLN A 398 18.80 -8.98 -12.48
N VAL A 399 18.91 -10.25 -12.82
CA VAL A 399 19.83 -11.17 -12.18
C VAL A 399 20.70 -11.84 -13.23
N TYR A 400 21.90 -12.21 -12.82
CA TYR A 400 22.88 -12.85 -13.69
C TYR A 400 23.57 -14.03 -13.00
N THR A 401 24.12 -14.95 -13.80
CA THR A 401 24.83 -16.12 -13.28
C THR A 401 26.24 -15.78 -12.80
N GLU A 402 26.65 -16.37 -11.69
CA GLU A 402 27.97 -16.17 -11.07
C GLU A 402 29.10 -16.94 -11.77
N SER A 403 28.78 -18.00 -12.52
CA SER A 403 29.77 -18.89 -13.14
C SER A 403 29.28 -19.47 -14.46
N GLY A 404 30.13 -19.47 -15.48
CA GLY A 404 29.89 -20.04 -16.81
C GLY A 404 30.86 -19.47 -17.86
N LEU A 405 30.91 -20.09 -19.05
CA LEU A 405 31.67 -19.53 -20.20
C LEU A 405 31.08 -18.19 -20.69
N GLN A 406 29.79 -17.96 -20.47
CA GLN A 406 29.08 -16.71 -20.74
C GLN A 406 28.10 -16.41 -19.61
N ILE A 407 28.04 -15.16 -19.18
CA ILE A 407 27.10 -14.69 -18.16
C ILE A 407 25.70 -14.64 -18.78
N LYS A 408 24.75 -15.31 -18.13
CA LYS A 408 23.35 -15.33 -18.55
C LYS A 408 22.55 -14.31 -17.78
N HIS A 409 21.56 -13.71 -18.42
CA HIS A 409 20.69 -12.70 -17.81
C HIS A 409 19.24 -13.16 -17.76
N LYS A 410 18.55 -12.78 -16.68
CA LYS A 410 17.08 -12.83 -16.62
C LYS A 410 16.56 -11.67 -15.77
N ILE A 411 15.30 -11.32 -15.97
CA ILE A 411 14.61 -10.33 -15.15
C ILE A 411 13.56 -11.05 -14.32
N ILE A 412 13.54 -10.80 -13.01
CA ILE A 412 12.55 -11.33 -12.09
C ILE A 412 11.69 -10.17 -11.60
N ARG A 413 10.37 -10.29 -11.73
CA ARG A 413 9.40 -9.37 -11.13
C ARG A 413 8.99 -9.90 -9.76
N TYR A 414 9.25 -9.13 -8.72
CA TYR A 414 8.87 -9.44 -7.35
C TYR A 414 7.65 -8.63 -6.91
N GLN A 415 6.70 -9.29 -6.25
CA GLN A 415 5.64 -8.65 -5.48
C GLN A 415 5.91 -8.89 -4.00
N GLY A 416 6.44 -7.88 -3.31
CA GLY A 416 7.04 -8.07 -1.99
C GLY A 416 8.24 -9.03 -2.07
N LYS A 417 8.15 -10.19 -1.42
CA LYS A 417 9.19 -11.24 -1.46
C LYS A 417 8.92 -12.35 -2.47
N ASN A 418 7.72 -12.38 -3.06
CA ASN A 418 7.29 -13.46 -3.93
C ASN A 418 7.69 -13.17 -5.38
N ILE A 419 8.14 -14.21 -6.09
CA ILE A 419 8.39 -14.12 -7.53
C ILE A 419 7.04 -14.18 -8.24
N LYS A 420 6.70 -13.11 -8.95
CA LYS A 420 5.46 -12.98 -9.73
C LYS A 420 5.67 -13.40 -11.18
N GLN A 421 6.85 -13.14 -11.74
CA GLN A 421 7.18 -13.43 -13.13
C GLN A 421 8.69 -13.56 -13.31
N GLU A 422 9.11 -14.47 -14.19
CA GLU A 422 10.50 -14.54 -14.68
C GLU A 422 10.51 -14.33 -16.20
N ILE A 423 11.35 -13.41 -16.66
CA ILE A 423 11.52 -13.04 -18.07
C ILE A 423 12.94 -13.44 -18.46
N SER A 424 13.06 -14.41 -19.35
CA SER A 424 14.37 -14.89 -19.83
C SER A 424 14.32 -15.50 -21.23
N LYS A 425 13.20 -16.15 -21.59
CA LYS A 425 13.03 -16.86 -22.85
C LYS A 425 11.71 -16.52 -23.51
N GLU A 426 11.72 -16.51 -24.83
CA GLU A 426 10.55 -16.33 -25.68
C GLU A 426 10.10 -17.68 -26.25
N GLY A 427 8.78 -17.90 -26.25
CA GLY A 427 8.13 -19.03 -26.93
C GLY A 427 8.81 -20.38 -26.70
N GLN A 428 9.37 -20.95 -27.79
CA GLN A 428 10.01 -22.26 -27.84
C GLN A 428 11.35 -22.38 -27.08
N GLY A 429 11.73 -21.35 -26.30
CA GLY A 429 12.89 -21.40 -25.40
C GLY A 429 14.09 -20.57 -25.85
N ASN A 430 13.93 -19.72 -26.87
CA ASN A 430 14.97 -18.81 -27.34
C ASN A 430 15.24 -17.73 -26.28
N PRO A 431 16.50 -17.39 -25.96
CA PRO A 431 16.81 -16.35 -24.99
C PRO A 431 16.35 -14.97 -25.48
N ILE A 432 15.69 -14.21 -24.60
CA ILE A 432 15.26 -12.83 -24.92
C ILE A 432 16.45 -11.88 -24.94
N PHE A 433 17.37 -12.07 -23.98
CA PHE A 433 18.55 -11.26 -23.75
C PHE A 433 19.80 -11.99 -24.22
N LYS A 434 20.78 -11.24 -24.70
CA LYS A 434 22.07 -11.78 -25.14
C LYS A 434 22.95 -12.08 -23.93
N ASP A 435 23.58 -13.25 -23.93
CA ASP A 435 24.58 -13.61 -22.92
C ASP A 435 25.82 -12.71 -23.10
N GLY A 436 26.37 -12.16 -22.01
CA GLY A 436 27.54 -11.27 -22.06
C GLY A 436 27.86 -10.59 -20.72
N ASP A 437 28.94 -9.81 -20.68
CA ASP A 437 29.46 -9.27 -19.42
C ASP A 437 28.74 -8.00 -18.93
N TYR A 438 27.93 -7.38 -19.78
CA TYR A 438 27.22 -6.15 -19.42
C TYR A 438 25.87 -6.45 -18.77
N LEU A 439 25.58 -5.74 -17.67
CA LEU A 439 24.27 -5.80 -17.04
C LEU A 439 23.23 -5.11 -17.92
N LEU A 440 22.00 -5.64 -17.89
CA LEU A 440 20.85 -5.02 -18.53
C LEU A 440 20.33 -3.89 -17.64
N PHE A 441 19.77 -2.82 -18.21
CA PHE A 441 18.98 -1.84 -17.46
C PHE A 441 17.52 -1.96 -17.87
N MET A 442 16.60 -1.60 -16.98
CA MET A 442 15.18 -1.74 -17.25
C MET A 442 14.33 -0.65 -16.63
N SER A 443 13.20 -0.36 -17.28
CA SER A 443 12.11 0.49 -16.76
C SER A 443 10.76 -0.10 -17.16
N GLU A 444 9.70 0.22 -16.42
CA GLU A 444 8.32 -0.14 -16.79
C GLU A 444 7.60 1.08 -17.40
N ASN A 445 6.95 0.91 -18.55
CA ASN A 445 6.12 1.96 -19.14
C ASN A 445 4.67 1.93 -18.59
N ASN A 446 3.81 2.90 -18.98
CA ASN A 446 2.43 2.92 -18.48
C ASN A 446 1.56 1.77 -18.99
N ASN A 447 2.00 1.03 -20.02
CA ASN A 447 1.33 -0.15 -20.54
C ASN A 447 1.68 -1.43 -19.75
N ALA A 448 2.47 -1.29 -18.67
CA ALA A 448 3.05 -2.39 -17.90
C ALA A 448 4.04 -3.27 -18.68
N ASP A 449 4.60 -2.74 -19.77
CA ASP A 449 5.68 -3.38 -20.50
C ASP A 449 7.01 -3.10 -19.80
N VAL A 450 7.88 -4.10 -19.80
CA VAL A 450 9.26 -4.00 -19.33
C VAL A 450 10.14 -3.62 -20.51
N CYS A 451 10.67 -2.40 -20.49
CA CYS A 451 11.61 -1.88 -21.48
C CYS A 451 13.03 -2.15 -20.99
N VAL A 452 13.84 -2.85 -21.78
CA VAL A 452 15.16 -3.33 -21.37
C VAL A 452 16.21 -2.85 -22.36
N SER A 453 17.29 -2.25 -21.87
CA SER A 453 18.49 -2.00 -22.67
C SER A 453 19.45 -3.18 -22.51
N ASP A 454 19.84 -3.78 -23.64
CA ASP A 454 20.77 -4.89 -23.71
C ASP A 454 22.02 -4.46 -24.50
N LEU A 455 23.04 -4.02 -23.76
CA LEU A 455 24.32 -3.60 -24.32
C LEU A 455 25.11 -4.78 -24.90
N ASN A 456 24.81 -6.03 -24.52
CA ASN A 456 25.46 -7.19 -25.12
C ASN A 456 24.93 -7.46 -26.54
N ALA A 457 23.73 -6.98 -26.83
CA ALA A 457 23.04 -7.13 -28.11
C ALA A 457 23.04 -5.85 -28.96
N ASP A 458 23.51 -4.72 -28.42
CA ASP A 458 23.29 -3.38 -28.99
C ASP A 458 21.81 -3.11 -29.32
N THR A 459 20.88 -3.56 -28.46
CA THR A 459 19.43 -3.38 -28.69
C THR A 459 18.66 -2.96 -27.43
N VAL A 460 17.54 -2.28 -27.64
CA VAL A 460 16.46 -2.17 -26.67
C VAL A 460 15.41 -3.23 -26.98
N VAL A 461 15.00 -3.98 -25.96
CA VAL A 461 14.01 -5.05 -26.04
C VAL A 461 12.83 -4.67 -25.15
N VAL A 462 11.62 -4.64 -25.71
CA VAL A 462 10.41 -4.34 -24.95
C VAL A 462 9.57 -5.60 -24.84
N VAL A 463 9.23 -5.96 -23.60
CA VAL A 463 8.51 -7.18 -23.26
C VAL A 463 7.17 -6.80 -22.64
N ASP A 464 6.07 -7.36 -23.13
CA ASP A 464 4.75 -7.09 -22.58
C ASP A 464 4.55 -7.64 -21.16
N LYS A 465 3.44 -7.26 -20.54
CA LYS A 465 3.05 -7.76 -19.21
C LYS A 465 2.98 -9.28 -19.08
N THR A 466 2.85 -10.02 -20.18
CA THR A 466 2.80 -11.49 -20.20
C THR A 466 4.19 -12.13 -20.31
N GLY A 467 5.22 -11.35 -20.64
CA GLY A 467 6.59 -11.83 -20.83
C GLY A 467 6.96 -12.09 -22.29
N ARG A 468 6.16 -11.63 -23.26
CA ARG A 468 6.42 -11.79 -24.70
C ARG A 468 7.09 -10.55 -25.28
N VAL A 469 8.01 -10.73 -26.21
CA VAL A 469 8.67 -9.59 -26.87
C VAL A 469 7.66 -8.88 -27.77
N ARG A 470 7.48 -7.57 -27.56
CA ARG A 470 6.65 -6.71 -28.42
C ARG A 470 7.44 -6.24 -29.63
N PHE A 471 8.64 -5.72 -29.40
CA PHE A 471 9.53 -5.22 -30.44
C PHE A 471 10.97 -5.12 -29.94
N ARG A 472 11.88 -4.91 -30.89
CA ARG A 472 13.30 -4.62 -30.65
C ARG A 472 13.68 -3.35 -31.42
N TYR A 473 14.57 -2.56 -30.84
CA TYR A 473 15.12 -1.35 -31.45
C TYR A 473 16.64 -1.42 -31.42
N ASP A 474 17.29 -1.24 -32.56
CA ASP A 474 18.73 -1.44 -32.77
C ASP A 474 19.50 -0.12 -32.99
N GLY A 475 18.84 1.03 -32.85
CA GLY A 475 19.46 2.34 -33.08
C GLY A 475 19.54 2.77 -34.54
N THR A 476 19.34 1.87 -35.51
CA THR A 476 19.53 2.13 -36.95
C THR A 476 18.76 3.37 -37.45
N PRO A 477 17.49 3.61 -37.07
CA PRO A 477 16.74 4.80 -37.51
C PRO A 477 17.38 6.14 -37.12
N ALA A 478 18.22 6.18 -36.07
CA ALA A 478 18.89 7.40 -35.62
C ALA A 478 20.08 7.81 -36.50
N ARG A 479 20.57 6.92 -37.39
CA ARG A 479 21.65 7.18 -38.35
C ARG A 479 22.91 7.79 -37.71
N ARG A 480 23.29 7.29 -36.53
CA ARG A 480 24.52 7.71 -35.84
C ARG A 480 25.76 7.02 -36.44
N GLU A 481 26.92 7.63 -36.26
CA GLU A 481 28.17 7.16 -36.86
C GLU A 481 28.73 5.90 -36.18
N LYS A 482 28.63 5.81 -34.84
CA LYS A 482 29.11 4.66 -34.07
C LYS A 482 27.97 3.69 -33.79
N SER A 483 28.31 2.46 -33.43
CA SER A 483 27.32 1.45 -33.01
C SER A 483 26.48 1.94 -31.84
N PHE A 484 25.20 1.59 -31.84
CA PHE A 484 24.26 1.94 -30.80
C PHE A 484 24.67 1.28 -29.48
N GLY A 485 25.00 2.08 -28.46
CA GLY A 485 25.36 1.59 -27.13
C GLY A 485 24.26 1.85 -26.10
N PRO A 486 23.15 1.09 -26.07
CA PRO A 486 22.06 1.32 -25.12
C PRO A 486 22.51 0.99 -23.69
N ARG A 487 22.34 1.93 -22.76
CA ARG A 487 22.67 1.70 -21.34
C ARG A 487 21.57 2.13 -20.38
N GLY A 488 21.52 3.37 -19.91
CA GLY A 488 20.41 3.86 -19.09
C GLY A 488 19.11 3.88 -19.88
N ILE A 489 18.00 3.46 -19.27
CA ILE A 489 16.67 3.45 -19.89
C ILE A 489 15.61 3.89 -18.88
N VAL A 490 14.72 4.79 -19.29
CA VAL A 490 13.58 5.28 -18.50
C VAL A 490 12.38 5.49 -19.40
N THR A 491 11.22 5.67 -18.76
CA THR A 491 9.94 5.89 -19.42
C THR A 491 9.29 7.15 -18.87
N ASP A 492 8.66 7.93 -19.74
CA ASP A 492 7.98 9.17 -19.33
C ASP A 492 6.47 8.97 -19.11
N ALA A 493 5.78 10.06 -18.76
CA ALA A 493 4.33 10.05 -18.56
C ALA A 493 3.53 9.72 -19.83
N LEU A 494 4.11 9.87 -21.02
CA LEU A 494 3.51 9.55 -22.32
C LEU A 494 3.85 8.14 -22.81
N SER A 495 4.48 7.30 -21.96
CA SER A 495 4.99 5.98 -22.33
C SER A 495 6.08 6.00 -23.40
N GLN A 496 6.72 7.15 -23.63
CA GLN A 496 7.92 7.22 -24.46
C GLN A 496 9.07 6.54 -23.74
N ILE A 497 9.93 5.90 -24.51
CA ILE A 497 11.11 5.19 -24.02
C ILE A 497 12.30 6.07 -24.32
N ILE A 498 13.03 6.47 -23.28
CA ILE A 498 14.23 7.28 -23.39
C ILE A 498 15.42 6.41 -23.01
N VAL A 499 16.36 6.26 -23.93
CA VAL A 499 17.54 5.41 -23.75
C VAL A 499 18.82 6.20 -24.05
N THR A 500 19.85 6.00 -23.24
CA THR A 500 21.18 6.56 -23.51
C THR A 500 21.88 5.78 -24.59
N ASP A 501 22.51 6.46 -25.54
CA ASP A 501 23.54 5.88 -26.39
C ASP A 501 24.92 6.36 -25.91
N VAL A 502 25.61 5.51 -25.15
CA VAL A 502 26.93 5.84 -24.58
C VAL A 502 28.02 5.94 -25.63
N ASN A 503 27.86 5.35 -26.81
CA ASN A 503 28.88 5.39 -27.85
C ASN A 503 28.80 6.70 -28.63
N ASN A 504 27.58 7.19 -28.85
CA ASN A 504 27.29 8.39 -29.63
C ASN A 504 26.98 9.64 -28.80
N ASP A 505 27.13 9.57 -27.48
CA ASP A 505 26.99 10.68 -26.52
C ASP A 505 25.64 11.41 -26.63
N CYS A 506 24.55 10.64 -26.78
CA CYS A 506 23.22 11.17 -27.02
C CYS A 506 22.13 10.34 -26.33
N LEU A 507 20.88 10.79 -26.44
CA LEU A 507 19.70 10.04 -25.99
C LEU A 507 18.79 9.76 -27.18
N HIS A 508 18.23 8.56 -27.26
CA HIS A 508 17.20 8.22 -28.23
C HIS A 508 15.84 8.25 -27.54
N ILE A 509 14.86 8.88 -28.18
CA ILE A 509 13.47 8.91 -27.72
C ILE A 509 12.64 8.10 -28.70
N LEU A 510 11.97 7.07 -28.17
CA LEU A 510 11.04 6.21 -28.91
C LEU A 510 9.63 6.43 -28.38
N ASP A 511 8.64 6.25 -29.24
CA ASP A 511 7.25 6.17 -28.78
C ASP A 511 6.96 4.83 -28.06
N GLN A 512 5.74 4.69 -27.55
CA GLN A 512 5.24 3.50 -26.85
C GLN A 512 5.22 2.19 -27.68
N ASN A 513 5.42 2.30 -29.00
CA ASN A 513 5.44 1.20 -29.96
C ASN A 513 6.84 0.95 -30.54
N GLY A 514 7.86 1.69 -30.08
CA GLY A 514 9.23 1.54 -30.53
C GLY A 514 9.59 2.34 -31.77
N GLN A 515 8.70 3.20 -32.26
CA GLN A 515 9.01 4.11 -33.35
C GLN A 515 9.99 5.17 -32.86
N PHE A 516 11.11 5.32 -33.57
CA PHE A 516 12.08 6.38 -33.30
C PHE A 516 11.46 7.76 -33.56
N LEU A 517 11.46 8.60 -32.53
CA LEU A 517 10.95 9.97 -32.62
C LEU A 517 12.08 10.96 -32.89
N ARG A 518 13.14 10.92 -32.08
CA ARG A 518 14.29 11.81 -32.24
C ARG A 518 15.49 11.40 -31.38
N CYS A 519 16.63 12.00 -31.70
CA CYS A 519 17.84 11.97 -30.90
C CYS A 519 18.02 13.31 -30.17
N VAL A 520 18.55 13.28 -28.95
CA VAL A 520 18.95 14.45 -28.17
C VAL A 520 20.47 14.44 -28.04
N ASP A 521 21.14 15.31 -28.76
CA ASP A 521 22.61 15.43 -28.82
C ASP A 521 23.11 16.88 -28.62
N ASP A 522 22.21 17.87 -28.63
CA ASP A 522 22.48 19.29 -28.40
C ASP A 522 22.84 19.64 -26.94
N CYS A 523 22.63 18.72 -26.01
CA CYS A 523 22.88 18.90 -24.58
C CYS A 523 24.34 18.71 -24.15
N ARG A 524 25.27 18.46 -25.09
CA ARG A 524 26.70 18.18 -24.82
C ARG A 524 26.87 17.09 -23.76
N LEU A 525 26.15 15.98 -23.91
CA LEU A 525 26.31 14.83 -23.02
C LEU A 525 27.68 14.20 -23.28
N GLU A 526 28.26 13.58 -22.26
CA GLU A 526 29.55 12.90 -22.35
C GLU A 526 29.41 11.57 -21.61
N LYS A 527 29.33 10.47 -22.36
CA LYS A 527 29.06 9.13 -21.82
C LYS A 527 27.86 9.12 -20.85
N PRO A 528 26.64 9.39 -21.33
CA PRO A 528 25.45 9.34 -20.47
C PRO A 528 25.20 7.91 -19.99
N TYR A 529 25.32 7.65 -18.69
CA TYR A 529 25.20 6.32 -18.08
C TYR A 529 23.85 6.12 -17.38
N GLY A 530 23.58 6.96 -16.39
CA GLY A 530 22.37 6.85 -15.55
C GLY A 530 21.25 7.75 -16.07
N LEU A 531 20.01 7.26 -16.03
CA LEU A 531 18.82 8.06 -16.32
C LEU A 531 17.80 7.92 -15.19
N SER A 532 17.12 9.02 -14.89
CA SER A 532 15.94 9.03 -14.05
C SER A 532 15.01 10.18 -14.44
N VAL A 533 13.71 10.03 -14.20
CA VAL A 533 12.71 11.07 -14.45
C VAL A 533 12.13 11.49 -13.10
N ASP A 534 12.13 12.78 -12.81
CA ASP A 534 11.52 13.32 -11.60
C ASP A 534 10.00 13.49 -11.74
N SER A 535 9.31 13.84 -10.65
CA SER A 535 7.84 13.97 -10.69
C SER A 535 7.33 15.15 -11.51
N GLU A 536 8.19 16.08 -11.91
CA GLU A 536 7.87 17.19 -12.83
C GLU A 536 8.09 16.79 -14.31
N GLY A 537 8.52 15.55 -14.57
CA GLY A 537 8.81 15.06 -15.91
C GLY A 537 10.16 15.50 -16.46
N ARG A 538 11.05 16.05 -15.63
CA ARG A 538 12.40 16.45 -16.06
C ARG A 538 13.32 15.23 -16.01
N LEU A 539 14.22 15.16 -16.99
CA LEU A 539 15.14 14.05 -17.17
C LEU A 539 16.48 14.36 -16.50
N TRP A 540 16.88 13.50 -15.58
CA TRP A 540 18.18 13.55 -14.90
C TRP A 540 19.14 12.58 -15.58
N VAL A 541 20.20 13.12 -16.18
CA VAL A 541 21.20 12.37 -16.94
C VAL A 541 22.52 12.37 -16.19
N GLY A 542 22.90 11.20 -15.67
CA GLY A 542 24.21 10.95 -15.07
C GLY A 542 25.28 10.73 -16.12
N SER A 543 26.42 11.40 -15.98
CA SER A 543 27.55 11.34 -16.91
C SER A 543 28.88 11.43 -16.15
N MET A 544 30.01 11.52 -16.85
CA MET A 544 31.35 11.61 -16.24
C MET A 544 31.46 12.85 -15.32
N GLY A 545 31.41 12.65 -14.00
CA GLY A 545 31.58 13.70 -13.00
C GLY A 545 30.42 14.70 -12.88
N LYS A 546 29.30 14.52 -13.58
CA LYS A 546 28.21 15.51 -13.60
C LYS A 546 26.84 14.89 -13.86
N ILE A 547 25.82 15.57 -13.37
CA ILE A 547 24.41 15.29 -13.67
C ILE A 547 23.85 16.47 -14.43
N LYS A 548 23.17 16.21 -15.54
CA LYS A 548 22.43 17.22 -16.30
C LYS A 548 20.94 17.00 -16.12
N ILE A 549 20.24 18.04 -15.70
CA ILE A 549 18.78 18.06 -15.66
C ILE A 549 18.29 18.69 -16.94
N ILE A 550 17.46 17.98 -17.67
CA ILE A 550 16.95 18.32 -18.99
C ILE A 550 15.42 18.45 -18.89
N GLY A 551 14.86 19.48 -19.53
CA GLY A 551 13.41 19.62 -19.69
C GLY A 551 13.01 20.17 -21.05
#